data_AF-A0A6H9YXD6-F1
#
_entry.id   AF-A0A6H9YXD6-F1
#
_cell.length_a   1.000
_cell.length_b   1.000
_cell.length_c   1.000
_cell.angle_alpha   90.00
_cell.angle_beta   90.00
_cell.angle_gamma   90.00
#
_symmetry.space_group_name_H-M   'P 1'
#
loop_
_entity.id
_entity.type
_entity.pdbx_description
1 polymer ?
#
loop_
_entity_poly.entity_id
_entity_poly.type
_entity_poly.pdbx_seq_one_letter_code
_entity_poly.pdbx_strand_id
1 'polypeptide(L)'
;MATDPTTAPITGPDAHVAEPDALAAQTLPLLAAVVCGHRAHDVTRVAETLNGLDLPHLQALVVGLAAMVPTSVPLPAPAGLATLIANLQLNADISPQRAARNRAVLADATGMHPEPDDQTAVCSRCEKRLPHSRFHHDKSTSSGLSYRCKDCDSRMRAAHRRHGTTRGWVAA
;
A
#
# COMPACT_ATOMS: atom_id res chain seq x y z
N MET A 1 -25.51 -52.83 -46.72
CA MET A 1 -24.10 -52.79 -46.28
C MET A 1 -23.80 -51.34 -45.94
N ALA A 2 -23.90 -50.99 -44.66
CA ALA A 2 -23.61 -49.66 -44.15
C ALA A 2 -22.40 -49.78 -43.23
N THR A 3 -21.32 -49.07 -43.55
CA THR A 3 -20.09 -49.04 -42.74
C THR A 3 -20.20 -47.92 -41.72
N ASP A 4 -20.11 -48.29 -40.44
CA ASP A 4 -19.99 -47.40 -39.29
C ASP A 4 -18.64 -46.66 -39.30
N PRO A 5 -18.60 -45.34 -39.07
CA PRO A 5 -17.35 -44.63 -38.83
C PRO A 5 -16.88 -44.87 -37.38
N THR A 6 -15.73 -45.51 -37.28
CA THR A 6 -14.98 -45.73 -36.04
C THR A 6 -14.52 -44.38 -35.46
N THR A 7 -15.12 -44.00 -34.33
CA THR A 7 -14.70 -42.87 -33.48
C THR A 7 -13.37 -43.21 -32.80
N ALA A 8 -12.29 -42.56 -33.23
CA ALA A 8 -11.02 -42.59 -32.52
C ALA A 8 -11.08 -41.66 -31.29
N PRO A 9 -10.53 -42.06 -30.13
CA PRO A 9 -10.45 -41.21 -28.96
C PRO A 9 -9.39 -40.12 -29.17
N ILE A 10 -9.81 -38.87 -29.07
CA ILE A 10 -8.93 -37.69 -29.08
C ILE A 10 -8.27 -37.63 -27.69
N THR A 11 -7.06 -38.15 -27.57
CA THR A 11 -6.16 -37.86 -26.46
C THR A 11 -5.63 -36.44 -26.62
N GLY A 12 -6.27 -35.49 -25.92
CA GLY A 12 -5.77 -34.12 -25.81
C GLY A 12 -4.46 -34.07 -25.01
N PRO A 13 -3.56 -33.12 -25.30
CA PRO A 13 -2.33 -32.96 -24.54
C PRO A 13 -2.67 -32.56 -23.10
N ASP A 14 -2.11 -33.28 -22.14
CA ASP A 14 -2.13 -32.94 -20.72
C ASP A 14 -1.57 -31.53 -20.53
N ALA A 15 -2.48 -30.55 -20.46
CA ALA A 15 -2.16 -29.20 -20.04
C ALA A 15 -1.78 -29.28 -18.56
N HIS A 16 -0.48 -29.40 -18.30
CA HIS A 16 0.10 -29.20 -16.99
C HIS A 16 -0.36 -27.84 -16.47
N VAL A 17 -1.41 -27.83 -15.64
CA VAL A 17 -1.81 -26.68 -14.85
C VAL A 17 -0.66 -26.45 -13.88
N ALA A 18 0.26 -25.55 -14.26
CA ALA A 18 1.32 -25.10 -13.38
C ALA A 18 0.67 -24.58 -12.09
N GLU A 19 1.14 -25.07 -10.94
CA GLU A 19 0.62 -24.63 -9.66
C GLU A 19 0.70 -23.10 -9.56
N PRO A 20 -0.36 -22.43 -9.09
CA PRO A 20 -0.43 -20.96 -9.04
C PRO A 20 0.71 -20.35 -8.21
N ASP A 21 1.22 -21.09 -7.22
CA ASP A 21 2.32 -20.64 -6.36
C ASP A 21 3.67 -20.60 -7.10
N ALA A 22 3.89 -21.50 -8.06
CA ALA A 22 5.10 -21.52 -8.89
C ALA A 22 5.14 -20.33 -9.86
N LEU A 23 3.98 -19.90 -10.36
CA LEU A 23 3.87 -18.73 -11.23
C LEU A 23 4.06 -17.42 -10.44
N ALA A 24 3.52 -17.35 -9.21
CA ALA A 24 3.72 -16.21 -8.31
C ALA A 24 5.20 -16.00 -7.95
N ALA A 25 5.92 -17.09 -7.66
CA ALA A 25 7.35 -17.05 -7.35
C ALA A 25 8.20 -16.51 -8.52
N GLN A 26 7.81 -16.80 -9.77
CA GLN A 26 8.52 -16.34 -10.98
C GLN A 26 8.17 -14.90 -11.35
N THR A 27 6.97 -14.42 -11.01
CA THR A 27 6.48 -13.08 -11.41
C THR A 27 6.86 -11.98 -10.43
N LEU A 28 7.11 -12.29 -9.15
CA LEU A 28 7.53 -11.32 -8.13
C LEU A 28 8.85 -10.58 -8.46
N PRO A 29 9.93 -11.26 -8.88
CA PRO A 29 11.18 -10.58 -9.27
C PRO A 29 11.01 -9.65 -10.47
N LEU A 30 10.16 -10.04 -11.43
CA LEU A 30 9.85 -9.25 -12.63
C LEU A 30 9.09 -7.97 -12.27
N LEU A 31 8.09 -8.07 -11.39
CA LEU A 31 7.36 -6.91 -10.85
C LEU A 31 8.31 -5.95 -10.14
N ALA A 32 9.22 -6.45 -9.30
CA ALA A 32 10.21 -5.62 -8.62
C ALA A 32 11.15 -4.92 -9.62
N ALA A 33 11.62 -5.62 -10.64
CA ALA A 33 12.48 -5.04 -11.69
C ALA A 33 11.78 -3.92 -12.47
N VAL A 34 10.51 -4.13 -12.86
CA VAL A 34 9.72 -3.13 -13.60
C VAL A 34 9.44 -1.90 -12.72
N VAL A 35 9.05 -2.08 -11.46
CA VAL A 35 8.79 -0.96 -10.53
C VAL A 35 10.06 -0.16 -10.24
N CYS A 36 11.19 -0.84 -10.02
CA CYS A 36 12.48 -0.18 -9.80
C CYS A 36 12.99 0.55 -11.05
N GLY A 37 12.88 -0.07 -12.24
CA GLY A 37 13.23 0.56 -13.51
C GLY A 37 12.37 1.79 -13.81
N HIS A 38 11.07 1.73 -13.51
CA HIS A 38 10.18 2.87 -13.65
C HIS A 38 10.57 4.03 -12.73
N ARG A 39 10.91 3.77 -11.46
CA ARG A 39 11.40 4.79 -10.51
C ARG A 39 12.71 5.43 -10.96
N ALA A 40 13.55 4.70 -11.67
CA ALA A 40 14.79 5.21 -12.25
C ALA A 40 14.57 5.95 -13.59
N HIS A 41 13.34 6.05 -14.09
CA HIS A 41 13.00 6.58 -15.41
C HIS A 41 13.74 5.91 -16.58
N ASP A 42 14.14 4.63 -16.42
CA ASP A 42 14.88 3.88 -17.43
C ASP A 42 13.92 3.04 -18.28
N VAL A 43 13.34 3.69 -19.29
CA VAL A 43 12.32 3.10 -20.18
C VAL A 43 12.89 1.93 -21.01
N THR A 44 14.18 1.97 -21.33
CA THR A 44 14.87 0.94 -22.12
C THR A 44 14.95 -0.37 -21.36
N ARG A 45 15.33 -0.33 -20.08
CA ARG A 45 15.34 -1.51 -19.21
C ARG A 45 13.96 -2.13 -19.02
N VAL A 46 12.92 -1.31 -18.90
CA VAL A 46 11.54 -1.80 -18.80
C VAL A 46 11.16 -2.52 -20.10
N ALA A 47 11.47 -1.95 -21.26
CA ALA A 47 11.19 -2.56 -22.56
C ALA A 47 11.93 -3.90 -22.78
N GLU A 48 13.21 -3.98 -22.41
CA GLU A 48 13.99 -5.23 -22.48
C GLU A 48 13.40 -6.32 -21.58
N THR A 49 12.95 -5.95 -20.38
CA THR A 49 12.33 -6.89 -19.43
C THR A 49 11.00 -7.42 -19.97
N LEU A 50 10.22 -6.58 -20.66
CA LEU A 50 8.91 -6.96 -21.21
C LEU A 50 9.00 -7.79 -22.50
N ASN A 51 10.02 -7.54 -23.34
CA ASN A 51 10.17 -8.23 -24.64
C ASN A 51 10.42 -9.74 -24.52
N GLY A 52 10.89 -10.22 -23.37
CA GLY A 52 11.14 -11.65 -23.12
C GLY A 52 9.99 -12.41 -22.46
N LEU A 53 8.88 -11.74 -22.12
CA LEU A 53 7.80 -12.36 -21.37
C LEU A 53 6.78 -13.01 -22.30
N ASP A 54 6.37 -14.22 -21.93
CA ASP A 54 5.23 -14.88 -22.55
C ASP A 54 3.90 -14.23 -22.09
N LEU A 55 2.81 -14.61 -22.75
CA LEU A 55 1.47 -14.09 -22.45
C LEU A 55 1.02 -14.28 -20.98
N PRO A 56 1.20 -15.45 -20.34
CA PRO A 56 0.77 -15.62 -18.95
C PRO A 56 1.57 -14.76 -17.96
N HIS A 57 2.87 -14.56 -18.18
CA HIS A 57 3.66 -13.66 -17.33
C HIS A 57 3.24 -12.20 -17.51
N LEU A 58 2.92 -11.77 -18.73
CA LEU A 58 2.37 -10.43 -18.99
C LEU A 58 1.02 -10.22 -18.29
N GLN A 59 0.12 -11.21 -18.34
CA GLN A 59 -1.18 -11.14 -17.65
C GLN A 59 -1.02 -11.03 -16.14
N ALA A 60 -0.15 -11.84 -15.53
CA ALA A 60 0.14 -11.79 -14.11
C ALA A 60 0.75 -10.43 -13.68
N LEU A 61 1.63 -9.87 -14.51
CA LEU A 61 2.26 -8.57 -14.26
C LEU A 61 1.23 -7.42 -14.30
N VAL A 62 0.30 -7.44 -15.26
CA VAL A 62 -0.81 -6.47 -15.34
C VAL A 62 -1.70 -6.53 -14.10
N VAL A 63 -2.07 -7.73 -13.64
CA VAL A 63 -2.89 -7.91 -12.42
C VAL A 63 -2.14 -7.40 -11.18
N GLY A 64 -0.84 -7.71 -11.07
CA GLY A 64 0.01 -7.24 -9.98
C GLY A 64 0.13 -5.71 -9.95
N LEU A 65 0.37 -5.06 -11.09
CA LEU A 65 0.44 -3.60 -11.18
C LEU A 65 -0.91 -2.93 -10.88
N ALA A 66 -2.02 -3.49 -11.38
CA ALA A 66 -3.36 -2.96 -11.13
C ALA A 66 -3.71 -2.96 -9.63
N ALA A 67 -3.24 -3.97 -8.88
CA ALA A 67 -3.42 -4.03 -7.43
C ALA A 67 -2.59 -2.99 -6.65
N MET A 68 -1.52 -2.45 -7.25
CA MET A 68 -0.66 -1.43 -6.62
C MET A 68 -1.14 0.01 -6.85
N VAL A 69 -2.05 0.25 -7.81
CA VAL A 69 -2.55 1.60 -8.08
C VAL A 69 -3.61 1.98 -7.03
N PRO A 70 -3.41 3.05 -6.24
CA PRO A 70 -4.42 3.49 -5.28
C PRO A 70 -5.69 3.94 -6.01
N THR A 71 -6.85 3.44 -5.57
CA THR A 71 -8.17 3.70 -6.17
C THR A 71 -8.64 5.16 -6.08
N SER A 72 -7.86 6.04 -5.48
CA SER A 72 -8.17 7.45 -5.26
C SER A 72 -7.78 8.36 -6.43
N VAL A 73 -7.09 7.84 -7.46
CA VAL A 73 -6.74 8.62 -8.66
C VAL A 73 -7.69 8.25 -9.80
N PRO A 74 -8.58 9.15 -10.25
CA PRO A 74 -9.34 8.94 -11.46
C PRO A 74 -8.38 8.93 -12.65
N LEU A 75 -8.08 7.74 -13.16
CA LEU A 75 -7.28 7.58 -14.38
C LEU A 75 -8.05 8.24 -15.54
N PRO A 76 -7.40 9.12 -16.33
CA PRO A 76 -7.98 9.59 -17.57
C PRO A 76 -8.10 8.36 -18.46
N ALA A 77 -9.31 7.91 -18.78
CA ALA A 77 -9.51 6.74 -19.61
C ALA A 77 -9.01 7.04 -21.04
N PRO A 78 -7.86 6.50 -21.51
CA PRO A 78 -7.64 6.48 -22.93
C PRO A 78 -8.66 5.50 -23.52
N ALA A 79 -9.29 5.88 -24.63
CA ALA A 79 -10.38 5.14 -25.26
C ALA A 79 -10.08 3.65 -25.57
N GLY A 80 -8.81 3.21 -25.49
CA GLY A 80 -8.41 1.81 -25.65
C GLY A 80 -8.34 0.97 -24.36
N LEU A 81 -8.17 1.58 -23.18
CA LEU A 81 -8.06 0.80 -21.92
C LEU A 81 -9.41 0.24 -21.48
N ALA A 82 -10.50 0.96 -21.74
CA ALA A 82 -11.85 0.51 -21.40
C ALA A 82 -12.20 -0.83 -22.08
N THR A 83 -11.78 -1.03 -23.33
CA THR A 83 -12.02 -2.28 -24.08
C THR A 83 -11.18 -3.44 -23.57
N LEU A 84 -9.93 -3.17 -23.17
CA LEU A 84 -9.04 -4.17 -22.56
C LEU A 84 -9.55 -4.61 -21.17
N ILE A 85 -9.98 -3.65 -20.34
CA ILE A 85 -10.56 -3.92 -19.02
C ILE A 85 -11.90 -4.67 -19.15
N ALA A 86 -12.74 -4.30 -20.13
CA ALA A 86 -14.01 -4.98 -20.40
C ALA A 86 -13.82 -6.44 -20.86
N ASN A 87 -12.81 -6.71 -21.68
CA ASN A 87 -12.51 -8.07 -22.15
C ASN A 87 -11.87 -8.97 -21.07
N LEU A 88 -11.21 -8.39 -20.07
CA LEU A 88 -10.55 -9.14 -18.99
C LEU A 88 -11.46 -9.48 -17.79
N GLN A 89 -12.75 -9.10 -17.81
CA GLN A 89 -13.68 -9.30 -16.69
C GLN A 89 -13.12 -8.86 -15.31
N LEU A 90 -12.21 -7.89 -15.29
CA LEU A 90 -11.56 -7.38 -14.07
C LEU A 90 -12.51 -6.54 -13.19
N ASN A 91 -13.75 -6.33 -13.63
CA ASN A 91 -14.80 -5.62 -12.90
C ASN A 91 -15.60 -6.55 -11.97
N ALA A 92 -14.98 -7.57 -11.38
CA ALA A 92 -15.60 -8.22 -10.22
C ALA A 92 -15.52 -7.20 -9.07
N ASP A 93 -16.67 -6.68 -8.64
CA ASP A 93 -16.81 -5.81 -7.47
C ASP A 93 -15.99 -6.36 -6.31
N ILE A 94 -14.78 -5.82 -6.09
CA ILE A 94 -13.97 -6.20 -4.95
C ILE A 94 -14.71 -5.65 -3.76
N SER A 95 -15.39 -6.53 -3.02
CA SER A 95 -16.16 -6.12 -1.85
C SER A 95 -15.27 -5.27 -0.93
N PRO A 96 -15.82 -4.23 -0.27
CA PRO A 96 -15.05 -3.38 0.62
C PRO A 96 -14.31 -4.18 1.70
N GLN A 97 -14.87 -5.32 2.11
CA GLN A 97 -14.24 -6.28 3.01
C GLN A 97 -12.99 -6.95 2.43
N ARG A 98 -13.03 -7.38 1.15
CA ARG A 98 -11.88 -8.01 0.49
C ARG A 98 -10.77 -7.00 0.22
N ALA A 99 -11.14 -5.76 -0.14
CA ALA A 99 -10.20 -4.67 -0.28
C ALA A 99 -9.51 -4.33 1.06
N ALA A 100 -10.25 -4.29 2.17
CA ALA A 100 -9.69 -4.06 3.50
C ALA A 100 -8.72 -5.18 3.93
N ARG A 101 -9.09 -6.44 3.68
CA ARG A 101 -8.22 -7.60 3.98
C ARG A 101 -6.91 -7.54 3.18
N ASN A 102 -6.99 -7.23 1.89
CA ASN A 102 -5.80 -7.13 1.03
C ASN A 102 -4.87 -6.00 1.48
N ARG A 103 -5.42 -4.84 1.88
CA ARG A 103 -4.60 -3.74 2.44
C ARG A 103 -3.88 -4.16 3.72
N ALA A 104 -4.53 -4.91 4.61
CA ALA A 104 -3.91 -5.39 5.85
C ALA A 104 -2.73 -6.34 5.57
N VAL A 105 -2.92 -7.29 4.64
CA VAL A 105 -1.85 -8.22 4.22
C VAL A 105 -0.68 -7.48 3.57
N LEU A 106 -0.95 -6.47 2.75
CA LEU A 106 0.09 -5.64 2.13
C LEU A 106 0.87 -4.81 3.16
N ALA A 107 0.19 -4.23 4.17
CA ALA A 107 0.84 -3.47 5.22
C ALA A 107 1.79 -4.34 6.06
N ASP A 108 1.37 -5.57 6.38
CA ASP A 108 2.19 -6.55 7.09
C ASP A 108 3.41 -6.99 6.25
N ALA A 109 3.18 -7.34 4.98
CA ALA A 109 4.24 -7.81 4.08
C ALA A 109 5.28 -6.74 3.72
N THR A 110 4.88 -5.47 3.63
CA THR A 110 5.79 -4.38 3.26
C THR A 110 6.49 -3.74 4.45
N GLY A 111 6.10 -4.07 5.69
CA GLY A 111 6.52 -3.33 6.88
C GLY A 111 6.07 -1.86 6.86
N MET A 112 5.32 -1.43 5.83
CA MET A 112 4.69 -0.13 5.72
C MET A 112 3.28 -0.26 6.29
N HIS A 113 3.19 -0.39 7.62
CA HIS A 113 1.98 0.08 8.28
C HIS A 113 1.77 1.53 7.81
N PRO A 114 0.56 1.91 7.34
CA PRO A 114 0.29 3.32 7.09
C PRO A 114 0.62 4.04 8.39
N GLU A 115 1.67 4.85 8.35
CA GLU A 115 2.13 5.61 9.51
C GLU A 115 0.89 6.30 10.10
N PRO A 116 0.63 6.16 11.41
CA PRO A 116 -0.55 6.72 12.08
C PRO A 116 -0.51 8.27 12.15
N ASP A 117 0.19 8.93 11.22
CA ASP A 117 0.43 10.37 11.14
C ASP A 117 -0.83 11.19 10.82
N ASP A 118 -1.94 10.57 10.45
CA ASP A 118 -3.24 11.26 10.36
C ASP A 118 -3.87 11.52 11.75
N GLN A 119 -3.28 10.98 12.82
CA GLN A 119 -3.76 11.28 14.16
C GLN A 119 -3.35 12.69 14.58
N THR A 120 -4.34 13.57 14.61
CA THR A 120 -4.19 14.96 15.05
C THR A 120 -4.81 15.17 16.42
N ALA A 121 -4.11 15.89 17.29
CA ALA A 121 -4.59 16.30 18.61
C ALA A 121 -4.62 17.83 18.73
N VAL A 122 -5.47 18.34 19.62
CA VAL A 122 -5.59 19.78 19.89
C VAL A 122 -4.77 20.13 21.12
N CYS A 123 -3.88 21.11 21.00
CA CYS A 123 -3.11 21.61 22.14
C CYS A 123 -4.00 22.46 23.06
N SER A 124 -4.12 22.10 24.32
CA SER A 124 -4.89 22.86 25.33
C SER A 124 -4.40 24.29 25.59
N ARG A 125 -3.16 24.63 25.22
CA ARG A 125 -2.55 25.94 25.51
C ARG A 125 -2.63 26.93 24.34
N CYS A 126 -2.51 26.44 23.11
CA CYS A 126 -2.55 27.29 21.92
C CYS A 126 -3.72 26.98 20.99
N GLU A 127 -4.52 25.97 21.33
CA GLU A 127 -5.76 25.56 20.65
C GLU A 127 -5.58 25.17 19.17
N LYS A 128 -4.34 24.92 18.74
CA LYS A 128 -4.03 24.46 17.39
C LYS A 128 -4.17 22.94 17.30
N ARG A 129 -4.80 22.48 16.22
CA ARG A 129 -4.80 21.07 15.78
C ARG A 129 -3.45 20.76 15.12
N LEU A 130 -2.73 19.80 15.67
CA LEU A 130 -1.37 19.43 15.25
C LEU A 130 -1.25 17.91 15.19
N PRO A 131 -0.33 17.36 14.37
CA PRO A 131 -0.08 15.92 14.34
C PRO A 131 0.51 15.44 15.67
N HIS A 132 0.27 14.18 16.05
CA HIS A 132 0.77 13.56 17.27
C HIS A 132 2.30 13.71 17.45
N SER A 133 3.06 13.75 16.34
CA SER A 133 4.51 14.01 16.34
C SER A 133 4.92 15.35 16.96
N ARG A 134 4.00 16.32 17.07
CA ARG A 134 4.22 17.63 17.73
C ARG A 134 3.93 17.62 19.24
N PHE A 135 3.55 16.49 19.81
CA PHE A 135 3.31 16.29 21.23
C PHE A 135 4.42 15.42 21.85
N HIS A 136 4.64 15.54 23.16
CA HIS A 136 5.52 14.63 23.89
C HIS A 136 4.78 13.35 24.26
N HIS A 137 5.47 12.22 24.25
CA HIS A 137 4.94 10.96 24.74
C HIS A 137 4.82 11.02 26.27
N ASP A 138 3.63 10.77 26.79
CA ASP A 138 3.30 10.82 28.21
C ASP A 138 2.64 9.51 28.62
N LYS A 139 3.38 8.68 29.36
CA LYS A 139 2.90 7.35 29.80
C LYS A 139 1.80 7.43 30.87
N SER A 140 1.60 8.60 31.48
CA SER A 140 0.61 8.78 32.53
C SER A 140 -0.80 9.05 32.00
N THR A 141 -0.93 9.46 30.74
CA THR A 141 -2.22 9.72 30.10
C THR A 141 -2.70 8.48 29.37
N SER A 142 -4.02 8.24 29.36
CA SER A 142 -4.62 7.12 28.61
C SER A 142 -4.39 7.22 27.09
N SER A 143 -4.16 8.44 26.58
CA SER A 143 -3.82 8.69 25.18
C SER A 143 -2.34 8.51 24.85
N GLY A 144 -1.45 8.32 25.84
CA GLY A 144 -0.01 8.20 25.63
C GLY A 144 0.68 9.50 25.20
N LEU A 145 -0.03 10.62 25.18
CA LEU A 145 0.45 11.92 24.68
C LEU A 145 0.15 13.03 25.68
N SER A 146 1.04 14.02 25.73
CA SER A 146 0.87 15.22 26.54
C SER A 146 -0.28 16.09 26.02
N TYR A 147 -0.97 16.78 26.93
CA TYR A 147 -2.03 17.75 26.62
C TYR A 147 -1.53 19.06 26.00
N ARG A 148 -0.20 19.26 25.92
CA ARG A 148 0.46 20.44 25.32
C ARG A 148 1.45 20.05 24.23
N CYS A 149 1.55 20.87 23.19
CA CYS A 149 2.55 20.68 22.14
C CYS A 149 3.96 21.05 22.62
N LYS A 150 4.99 20.52 21.93
CA LYS A 150 6.41 20.75 22.20
C LYS A 150 6.78 22.25 22.28
N ASP A 151 6.17 23.09 21.44
CA ASP A 151 6.42 24.53 21.43
C ASP A 151 5.90 25.22 22.70
N CYS A 152 4.67 24.88 23.13
CA CYS A 152 4.12 25.41 24.37
C CYS A 152 4.91 24.93 25.59
N ASP A 153 5.33 23.66 25.59
CA ASP A 153 6.11 23.08 26.68
C ASP A 153 7.50 23.74 26.78
N SER A 154 8.19 23.94 25.65
CA SER A 154 9.50 24.63 25.63
C SER A 154 9.41 26.07 26.14
N ARG A 155 8.37 26.83 25.76
CA ARG A 155 8.11 28.18 26.28
C ARG A 155 7.88 28.18 27.78
N MET A 156 7.09 27.23 28.28
CA MET A 156 6.83 27.08 29.71
C MET A 156 8.12 26.75 30.47
N ARG A 157 8.92 25.80 29.99
CA ARG A 157 10.24 25.47 30.58
C ARG A 157 11.20 26.66 30.55
N ALA A 158 11.19 27.46 29.49
CA ALA A 158 12.01 28.67 29.40
C ALA A 158 11.56 29.73 30.42
N ALA A 159 10.25 29.94 30.58
CA ALA A 159 9.71 30.83 31.60
C ALA A 159 10.08 30.37 33.03
N HIS A 160 9.96 29.07 33.34
CA HIS A 160 10.38 28.53 34.63
C HIS A 160 11.87 28.73 34.91
N ARG A 161 12.73 28.59 33.90
CA ARG A 161 14.17 28.86 34.03
C ARG A 161 14.47 30.34 34.31
N ARG A 162 13.71 31.26 33.71
CA ARG A 162 13.86 32.71 33.95
C ARG A 162 13.34 33.13 35.32
N HIS A 163 12.28 32.49 35.80
CA HIS A 163 11.66 32.77 37.10
C HIS A 163 12.13 31.78 38.18
N GLY A 164 13.40 31.34 38.11
CA GLY A 164 13.97 30.30 38.98
C GLY A 164 13.44 30.36 40.41
N THR A 165 12.51 29.46 40.71
CA THR A 165 12.21 28.94 42.06
C THR A 165 12.32 29.91 43.25
N THR A 166 11.78 31.14 43.19
CA THR A 166 11.49 31.91 44.41
C THR A 166 10.14 31.51 44.99
N ARG A 167 10.06 30.24 45.39
CA ARG A 167 9.18 29.71 46.44
C ARG A 167 10.05 28.67 47.15
N GLY A 168 10.91 29.02 48.10
CA GLY A 168 10.56 29.92 49.20
C GLY A 168 9.30 29.39 49.87
N TRP A 169 9.36 28.14 50.32
CA TRP A 169 8.33 27.51 51.14
C TRP A 169 8.34 28.27 52.47
N VAL A 170 7.50 29.30 52.60
CA VAL A 170 7.30 29.99 53.87
C VAL A 170 6.32 29.12 54.65
N ALA A 171 6.87 28.26 55.52
CA ALA A 171 6.15 27.77 56.67
C ALA A 171 6.12 28.92 57.69
N ALA A 172 4.94 29.49 57.91
CA ALA A 172 4.59 30.32 59.07
C ALA A 172 3.15 30.00 59.45
#